data_AF-A0A7R9T9B3-F1
#
_entry.id   AF-A0A7R9T9B3-F1
#
_cell.length_a   1.000
_cell.length_b   1.000
_cell.length_c   1.000
_cell.angle_alpha   90.00
_cell.angle_beta   90.00
_cell.angle_gamma   90.00
#
_symmetry.space_group_name_H-M   'P 1'
#
loop_
_entity.id
_entity.type
_entity.pdbx_description
1 polymer ?
#
loop_
_entity_poly.entity_id
_entity_poly.type
_entity_poly.pdbx_seq_one_letter_code
_entity_poly.pdbx_strand_id
1 'polypeptide(L)'
;RGGVQLASYAHPPPTARPIGAPQSPRIAMMRAAAASARAPSARARDGLGGPRRAAVRAVAQPPKQRPPADRTVQAATKPYGGAQIEDYGKYVFRGAVADSYLEPFGLTSEDLSSLDWTFDEDKAELVATAMRDWAVDCGATSYAHWFQPMGAGGVRHGQAACVQTSMLSFGADGRPSYEFSADDLLTGETDGSSYPNGGMRATHTAGGYLAVDPLSPPFVLGDVMFIPAAFIAYTGQALDEKTPLHRSAEALSDQGTRLLNLLGVECTGIVANIGLEQEIFLVPRDAYYTRPDLQFVGRTLIGKTPARGQEMCDHYMAPLTSSTAVLQCMQAIQQECYKVGIPLKTRHREVAPN
;
A
#
# COMPACT_ATOMS: atom_id res chain seq x y z
N ARG A 1 3.39 29.90 17.04
CA ARG A 1 2.24 29.76 17.97
C ARG A 1 1.07 30.55 17.40
N GLY A 2 0.01 29.87 16.99
CA GLY A 2 -1.15 30.45 16.31
C GLY A 2 -1.77 29.45 15.35
N GLY A 3 -2.28 28.34 15.87
CA GLY A 3 -3.06 27.36 15.10
C GLY A 3 -4.54 27.72 15.19
N VAL A 4 -5.17 27.97 14.04
CA VAL A 4 -6.62 28.14 13.93
C VAL A 4 -7.25 26.75 13.96
N GLN A 5 -8.06 26.50 14.98
CA GLN A 5 -8.80 25.26 15.17
C GLN A 5 -10.09 25.34 14.35
N LEU A 6 -10.17 24.63 13.22
CA LEU A 6 -11.43 24.42 12.50
C LEU A 6 -12.20 23.28 13.17
N ALA A 7 -13.25 23.64 13.92
CA ALA A 7 -14.18 22.70 14.51
C ALA A 7 -15.01 22.00 13.40
N SER A 8 -15.02 20.67 13.41
CA SER A 8 -15.92 19.90 12.55
C SER A 8 -17.35 19.98 13.07
N TYR A 9 -18.20 20.71 12.35
CA TYR A 9 -19.65 20.61 12.54
C TYR A 9 -20.15 19.36 11.82
N ALA A 10 -20.52 18.33 12.58
CA ALA A 10 -21.21 17.16 12.07
C ALA A 10 -22.66 17.55 11.73
N HIS A 11 -23.02 17.53 10.45
CA HIS A 11 -24.43 17.56 10.03
C HIS A 11 -25.08 16.18 10.27
N PRO A 12 -26.27 16.11 10.87
CA PRO A 12 -27.02 14.86 10.97
C PRO A 12 -27.57 14.44 9.59
N PRO A 13 -27.71 13.12 9.32
CA PRO A 13 -28.22 12.64 8.04
C PRO A 13 -29.72 12.94 7.88
N PRO A 14 -30.22 13.13 6.64
CA PRO A 14 -31.63 13.39 6.41
C PRO A 14 -32.47 12.14 6.66
N THR A 15 -33.55 12.31 7.42
CA THR A 15 -34.59 11.31 7.68
C THR A 15 -35.38 11.01 6.41
N ALA A 16 -35.34 9.76 5.92
CA ALA A 16 -36.23 9.28 4.86
C ALA A 16 -37.62 8.98 5.43
N ARG A 17 -38.67 9.59 4.86
CA ARG A 17 -40.07 9.19 5.07
C ARG A 17 -40.42 8.00 4.17
N PRO A 18 -41.29 7.06 4.60
CA PRO A 18 -41.71 5.96 3.75
C PRO A 18 -42.79 6.41 2.76
N ILE A 19 -42.61 6.09 1.48
CA ILE A 19 -43.65 6.20 0.44
C ILE A 19 -44.19 4.79 0.18
N GLY A 20 -45.52 4.68 0.20
CA GLY A 20 -46.27 3.43 0.26
C GLY A 20 -46.22 2.56 -1.00
N ALA A 21 -46.53 1.29 -0.77
CA ALA A 21 -46.86 0.31 -1.80
C ALA A 21 -48.23 0.61 -2.44
N PRO A 22 -48.48 0.02 -3.63
CA PRO A 22 -49.74 -0.70 -3.81
C PRO A 22 -49.55 -2.15 -4.30
N GLN A 23 -50.55 -2.95 -3.95
CA GLN A 23 -50.81 -4.37 -4.21
C GLN A 23 -50.95 -4.63 -5.74
N SER A 24 -50.71 -5.83 -6.31
CA SER A 24 -51.49 -7.08 -6.17
C SER A 24 -51.02 -8.11 -7.28
N PRO A 25 -51.57 -9.34 -7.44
CA PRO A 25 -50.81 -10.60 -7.56
C PRO A 25 -50.99 -11.39 -8.88
N ARG A 26 -50.23 -12.49 -9.09
CA ARG A 26 -50.72 -13.83 -9.59
C ARG A 26 -49.60 -14.87 -9.89
N ILE A 27 -49.83 -16.10 -9.37
CA ILE A 27 -49.75 -17.45 -9.99
C ILE A 27 -48.35 -18.05 -10.29
N ALA A 28 -47.86 -19.04 -9.51
CA ALA A 28 -48.00 -20.53 -9.61
C ALA A 28 -47.11 -21.16 -10.71
N MET A 29 -46.15 -22.06 -10.42
CA MET A 29 -46.20 -23.54 -10.31
C MET A 29 -44.70 -23.97 -10.18
N MET A 30 -44.24 -25.04 -9.54
CA MET A 30 -44.63 -26.44 -9.64
C MET A 30 -43.93 -27.26 -8.52
N ARG A 31 -44.63 -28.28 -8.02
CA ARG A 31 -44.25 -29.19 -6.92
C ARG A 31 -43.57 -30.47 -7.45
N ALA A 32 -42.64 -30.97 -6.62
CA ALA A 32 -42.47 -32.37 -6.14
C ALA A 32 -42.31 -33.55 -7.11
N ALA A 33 -41.37 -34.43 -6.76
CA ALA A 33 -41.54 -35.89 -6.86
C ALA A 33 -40.78 -36.58 -5.72
N ALA A 34 -41.46 -37.54 -5.08
CA ALA A 34 -41.03 -38.29 -3.91
C ALA A 34 -40.82 -39.78 -4.25
N ALA A 35 -39.90 -40.40 -3.48
CA ALA A 35 -39.93 -41.76 -2.91
C ALA A 35 -40.24 -43.02 -3.75
N SER A 36 -39.33 -44.01 -3.64
CA SER A 36 -39.52 -45.47 -3.77
C SER A 36 -38.15 -46.13 -3.45
N ALA A 37 -37.93 -47.23 -2.72
CA ALA A 37 -38.73 -48.22 -2.01
C ALA A 37 -37.84 -49.12 -1.10
N ARG A 38 -38.49 -49.74 -0.09
CA ARG A 38 -38.29 -51.09 0.53
C ARG A 38 -36.96 -51.54 1.18
N ALA A 39 -37.11 -52.08 2.41
CA ALA A 39 -36.23 -53.06 3.10
C ALA A 39 -36.90 -54.46 3.09
N PRO A 40 -36.25 -55.62 3.43
CA PRO A 40 -35.88 -55.95 4.83
C PRO A 40 -34.67 -56.93 5.10
N SER A 41 -34.22 -56.94 6.38
CA SER A 41 -33.46 -57.99 7.15
C SER A 41 -31.99 -58.30 6.75
N ALA A 42 -31.01 -58.64 7.62
CA ALA A 42 -30.99 -59.28 8.93
C ALA A 42 -29.75 -58.90 9.82
N ARG A 43 -29.79 -59.35 11.08
CA ARG A 43 -28.90 -59.17 12.26
C ARG A 43 -27.36 -59.20 12.06
N ALA A 44 -26.63 -58.34 12.80
CA ALA A 44 -25.65 -58.74 13.83
C ALA A 44 -25.11 -57.51 14.61
N ARG A 45 -24.72 -57.73 15.86
CA ARG A 45 -24.20 -56.77 16.84
C ARG A 45 -22.81 -56.25 16.44
N ASP A 46 -22.50 -54.97 16.68
CA ASP A 46 -21.26 -54.55 17.35
C ASP A 46 -21.18 -53.03 17.61
N GLY A 47 -20.32 -52.68 18.56
CA GLY A 47 -20.29 -51.45 19.35
C GLY A 47 -20.21 -50.13 18.59
N LEU A 48 -20.77 -49.10 19.25
CA LEU A 48 -20.57 -47.67 18.98
C LEU A 48 -19.07 -47.29 19.01
N GLY A 49 -18.39 -47.41 17.87
CA GLY A 49 -17.05 -46.88 17.62
C GLY A 49 -17.12 -45.80 16.56
N GLY A 50 -16.95 -44.52 16.96
CA GLY A 50 -16.95 -43.41 16.02
C GLY A 50 -16.24 -42.15 16.55
N PRO A 51 -15.84 -41.23 15.64
CA PRO A 51 -14.90 -40.10 15.84
C PRO A 51 -15.31 -39.08 16.90
N ARG A 52 -16.53 -39.17 17.45
CA ARG A 52 -17.02 -38.32 18.54
C ARG A 52 -16.29 -38.55 19.87
N ARG A 53 -15.81 -39.76 20.17
CA ARG A 53 -15.00 -39.99 21.40
C ARG A 53 -13.57 -39.46 21.27
N ALA A 54 -13.01 -39.41 20.06
CA ALA A 54 -11.68 -38.83 19.81
C ALA A 54 -11.70 -37.31 20.03
N ALA A 55 -12.77 -36.63 19.60
CA ALA A 55 -12.96 -35.19 19.81
C ALA A 55 -13.12 -34.82 21.29
N VAL A 56 -13.86 -35.62 22.08
CA VAL A 56 -14.04 -35.35 23.52
C VAL A 56 -12.78 -35.63 24.34
N ARG A 57 -11.95 -36.60 23.94
CA ARG A 57 -10.67 -36.89 24.61
C ARG A 57 -9.59 -35.83 24.34
N ALA A 58 -9.66 -35.15 23.19
CA ALA A 58 -8.76 -34.05 22.84
C ALA A 58 -9.05 -32.75 23.62
N VAL A 59 -10.28 -32.57 24.11
CA VAL A 59 -10.69 -31.39 24.91
C VAL A 59 -10.42 -31.60 26.41
N ALA A 60 -10.39 -32.84 26.90
CA ALA A 60 -10.24 -33.15 28.32
C ALA A 60 -8.77 -33.24 28.82
N GLN A 61 -7.79 -33.19 27.92
CA GLN A 61 -6.36 -33.17 28.28
C GLN A 61 -5.66 -32.04 27.53
N PRO A 62 -5.51 -30.85 28.13
CA PRO A 62 -4.65 -29.84 27.52
C PRO A 62 -3.23 -30.41 27.42
N PRO A 63 -2.52 -30.25 26.30
CA PRO A 63 -1.12 -30.61 26.25
C PRO A 63 -0.41 -29.85 27.37
N LYS A 64 0.45 -30.53 28.12
CA LYS A 64 1.39 -29.87 29.03
C LYS A 64 2.25 -28.94 28.18
N GLN A 65 1.85 -27.68 28.05
CA GLN A 65 2.67 -26.64 27.49
C GLN A 65 3.86 -26.52 28.43
N ARG A 66 5.00 -27.08 28.01
CA ARG A 66 6.30 -26.68 28.53
C ARG A 66 6.34 -25.16 28.36
N PRO A 67 6.70 -24.37 29.39
CA PRO A 67 6.84 -22.93 29.20
C PRO A 67 7.70 -22.71 27.96
N PRO A 68 7.33 -21.77 27.06
CA PRO A 68 8.18 -21.50 25.91
C PRO A 68 9.58 -21.29 26.46
N ALA A 69 10.54 -22.11 25.98
CA ALA A 69 11.94 -21.85 26.24
C ALA A 69 12.13 -20.37 25.93
N ASP A 70 12.75 -19.65 26.86
CA ASP A 70 13.06 -18.24 26.77
C ASP A 70 13.75 -18.02 25.42
N ARG A 71 12.97 -17.74 24.38
CA ARG A 71 13.46 -17.37 23.08
C ARG A 71 13.84 -15.93 23.29
N THR A 72 15.00 -15.74 23.93
CA THR A 72 15.86 -14.63 23.59
C THR A 72 15.91 -14.64 22.09
N VAL A 73 15.11 -13.77 21.47
CA VAL A 73 15.31 -13.38 20.09
C VAL A 73 16.78 -12.99 20.10
N GLN A 74 17.63 -13.80 19.48
CA GLN A 74 18.95 -13.37 19.12
C GLN A 74 18.70 -12.24 18.12
N ALA A 75 18.52 -11.03 18.64
CA ALA A 75 18.57 -9.82 17.86
C ALA A 75 19.86 -9.95 17.08
N ALA A 76 19.77 -9.95 15.75
CA ALA A 76 20.94 -10.00 14.89
C ALA A 76 21.95 -8.99 15.43
N THR A 77 23.07 -9.48 15.94
CA THR A 77 24.03 -8.75 16.77
C THR A 77 24.91 -7.79 15.98
N LYS A 78 24.51 -7.43 14.75
CA LYS A 78 25.10 -6.28 14.09
C LYS A 78 24.25 -5.07 14.42
N PRO A 79 24.78 -4.07 15.17
CA PRO A 79 24.14 -2.78 15.18
C PRO A 79 23.97 -2.34 13.73
N TYR A 80 22.75 -1.98 13.34
CA TYR A 80 22.53 -1.23 12.12
C TYR A 80 23.47 -0.01 12.19
N GLY A 81 24.50 0.01 11.34
CA GLY A 81 25.47 1.11 11.30
C GLY A 81 24.77 2.45 11.08
N GLY A 82 25.46 3.58 11.25
CA GLY A 82 24.91 4.84 10.74
C GLY A 82 24.56 4.68 9.26
N ALA A 83 23.48 5.31 8.79
CA ALA A 83 23.22 5.35 7.36
C ALA A 83 24.42 6.00 6.66
N GLN A 84 24.94 5.32 5.64
CA GLN A 84 26.06 5.82 4.86
C GLN A 84 25.53 6.83 3.86
N ILE A 85 26.23 7.96 3.68
CA ILE A 85 25.81 9.02 2.76
C ILE A 85 25.76 8.48 1.33
N GLU A 86 26.66 7.56 1.03
CA GLU A 86 26.84 6.88 -0.24
C GLU A 86 25.64 6.02 -0.65
N ASP A 87 24.82 5.58 0.31
CA ASP A 87 23.64 4.76 0.05
C ASP A 87 22.37 5.61 -0.14
N TYR A 88 22.41 6.91 0.15
CA TYR A 88 21.22 7.76 0.10
C TYR A 88 20.69 7.89 -1.34
N GLY A 89 19.43 7.52 -1.55
CA GLY A 89 18.74 7.63 -2.83
C GLY A 89 19.25 6.66 -3.90
N LYS A 90 20.16 5.74 -3.56
CA LYS A 90 20.73 4.76 -4.52
C LYS A 90 19.64 3.95 -5.24
N TYR A 91 18.54 3.67 -4.56
CA TYR A 91 17.42 2.89 -5.09
C TYR A 91 16.27 3.77 -5.60
N VAL A 92 16.56 5.00 -6.04
CA VAL A 92 15.60 5.90 -6.71
C VAL A 92 16.21 6.43 -8.01
N PHE A 93 15.49 6.29 -9.13
CA PHE A 93 15.95 6.75 -10.43
C PHE A 93 15.73 8.26 -10.59
N ARG A 94 16.63 9.07 -10.01
CA ARG A 94 16.57 10.54 -10.07
C ARG A 94 17.95 11.18 -9.96
N GLY A 95 18.11 12.37 -10.55
CA GLY A 95 19.31 13.20 -10.41
C GLY A 95 20.55 12.43 -10.83
N ALA A 96 21.63 12.53 -10.04
CA ALA A 96 22.90 11.86 -10.33
C ALA A 96 22.80 10.34 -10.54
N VAL A 97 21.83 9.66 -9.89
CA VAL A 97 21.60 8.23 -10.12
C VAL A 97 21.02 8.00 -11.52
N ALA A 98 20.02 8.77 -11.94
CA ALA A 98 19.46 8.64 -13.28
C ALA A 98 20.47 9.09 -14.35
N ASP A 99 21.19 10.19 -14.11
CA ASP A 99 22.17 10.75 -15.05
C ASP A 99 23.22 9.71 -15.48
N SER A 100 23.72 8.87 -14.56
CA SER A 100 24.74 7.86 -14.90
C SER A 100 24.25 6.77 -15.86
N TYR A 101 22.93 6.54 -15.93
CA TYR A 101 22.32 5.57 -16.85
C TYR A 101 21.73 6.24 -18.10
N LEU A 102 21.45 7.54 -18.05
CA LEU A 102 20.90 8.32 -19.17
C LEU A 102 21.99 8.90 -20.09
N GLU A 103 23.17 9.23 -19.54
CA GLU A 103 24.29 9.83 -20.29
C GLU A 103 24.70 9.03 -21.55
N PRO A 104 24.76 7.68 -21.53
CA PRO A 104 25.08 6.90 -22.74
C PRO A 104 24.11 7.12 -23.91
N PHE A 105 22.90 7.59 -23.62
CA PHE A 105 21.85 7.88 -24.60
C PHE A 105 21.75 9.37 -24.94
N GLY A 106 22.63 10.22 -24.40
CA GLY A 106 22.57 11.67 -24.58
C GLY A 106 21.42 12.34 -23.83
N LEU A 107 20.87 11.66 -22.80
CA LEU A 107 19.78 12.14 -21.96
C LEU A 107 20.31 12.53 -20.57
N THR A 108 19.51 13.31 -19.85
CA THR A 108 19.77 13.73 -18.47
C THR A 108 18.52 13.58 -17.62
N SER A 109 18.66 13.61 -16.30
CA SER A 109 17.54 13.61 -15.37
C SER A 109 16.64 14.84 -15.50
N GLU A 110 17.11 15.92 -16.12
CA GLU A 110 16.28 17.08 -16.45
C GLU A 110 15.30 16.76 -17.59
N ASP A 111 15.63 15.84 -18.50
CA ASP A 111 14.68 15.38 -19.52
C ASP A 111 13.46 14.68 -18.91
N LEU A 112 13.59 14.18 -17.68
CA LEU A 112 12.51 13.54 -16.91
C LEU A 112 11.72 14.54 -16.05
N SER A 113 12.08 15.83 -16.04
CA SER A 113 11.42 16.85 -15.21
C SER A 113 10.05 17.28 -15.75
N SER A 114 9.75 16.95 -17.02
CA SER A 114 8.49 17.23 -17.71
C SER A 114 7.80 15.96 -18.20
N LEU A 115 6.59 16.10 -18.72
CA LEU A 115 5.85 15.03 -19.37
C LEU A 115 6.34 14.76 -20.81
N ASP A 116 7.16 15.62 -21.38
CA ASP A 116 7.45 15.63 -22.82
C ASP A 116 8.11 14.33 -23.31
N TRP A 117 8.98 13.74 -22.47
CA TRP A 117 9.65 12.48 -22.80
C TRP A 117 8.69 11.29 -22.94
N THR A 118 7.48 11.37 -22.35
CA THR A 118 6.47 10.31 -22.45
C THR A 118 5.71 10.32 -23.77
N PHE A 119 5.80 11.41 -24.54
CA PHE A 119 5.14 11.55 -25.84
C PHE A 119 6.08 11.30 -27.03
N ASP A 120 7.37 11.16 -26.77
CA ASP A 120 8.40 10.85 -27.75
C ASP A 120 8.76 9.36 -27.61
N GLU A 121 8.31 8.53 -28.55
CA GLU A 121 8.49 7.07 -28.50
C GLU A 121 9.96 6.67 -28.44
N ASP A 122 10.82 7.32 -29.24
CA ASP A 122 12.25 7.04 -29.26
C ASP A 122 12.87 7.40 -27.91
N LYS A 123 12.49 8.56 -27.35
CA LYS A 123 12.99 9.00 -26.04
C LYS A 123 12.51 8.08 -24.92
N ALA A 124 11.24 7.67 -24.94
CA ALA A 124 10.68 6.75 -23.96
C ALA A 124 11.37 5.39 -23.98
N GLU A 125 11.74 4.88 -25.15
CA GLU A 125 12.47 3.61 -25.29
C GLU A 125 13.89 3.69 -24.70
N LEU A 126 14.58 4.81 -24.92
CA LEU A 126 15.88 5.08 -24.31
C LEU A 126 15.78 5.19 -22.77
N VAL A 127 14.74 5.85 -22.27
CA VAL A 127 14.48 5.96 -20.82
C VAL A 127 14.16 4.59 -20.22
N ALA A 128 13.31 3.77 -20.87
CA ALA A 128 12.99 2.43 -20.41
C ALA A 128 14.25 1.54 -20.36
N THR A 129 15.09 1.61 -21.39
CA THR A 129 16.39 0.91 -21.44
C THR A 129 17.29 1.32 -20.27
N ALA A 130 17.43 2.63 -20.01
CA ALA A 130 18.24 3.14 -18.90
C ALA A 130 17.68 2.70 -17.53
N MET A 131 16.36 2.76 -17.34
CA MET A 131 15.68 2.32 -16.11
C MET A 131 15.85 0.83 -15.88
N ARG A 132 15.75 0.00 -16.92
CA ARG A 132 15.97 -1.44 -16.84
C ARG A 132 17.39 -1.75 -16.35
N ASP A 133 18.39 -1.15 -16.97
CA ASP A 133 19.79 -1.43 -16.66
C ASP A 133 20.10 -1.02 -15.21
N TRP A 134 19.62 0.15 -14.78
CA TRP A 134 19.68 0.58 -13.39
C TRP A 134 18.96 -0.37 -12.42
N ALA A 135 17.75 -0.80 -12.76
CA ALA A 135 16.96 -1.67 -11.92
C ALA A 135 17.64 -3.04 -11.73
N VAL A 136 18.18 -3.60 -12.82
CA VAL A 136 18.94 -4.86 -12.80
C VAL A 136 20.22 -4.73 -11.98
N ASP A 137 20.96 -3.62 -12.09
CA ASP A 137 22.12 -3.33 -11.25
C ASP A 137 21.75 -3.21 -9.76
N CYS A 138 20.54 -2.73 -9.47
CA CYS A 138 19.96 -2.69 -8.13
C CYS A 138 19.45 -4.06 -7.64
N GLY A 139 19.44 -5.07 -8.50
CA GLY A 139 18.99 -6.44 -8.19
C GLY A 139 17.53 -6.72 -8.50
N ALA A 140 16.83 -5.83 -9.21
CA ALA A 140 15.46 -6.07 -9.62
C ALA A 140 15.38 -7.07 -10.77
N THR A 141 14.39 -7.95 -10.71
CA THR A 141 14.06 -8.93 -11.75
C THR A 141 12.63 -8.76 -12.28
N SER A 142 11.83 -7.96 -11.57
CA SER A 142 10.45 -7.64 -11.91
C SER A 142 10.22 -6.14 -11.85
N TYR A 143 9.16 -5.67 -12.51
CA TYR A 143 8.66 -4.30 -12.39
C TYR A 143 7.18 -4.32 -11.96
N ALA A 144 6.70 -3.19 -11.47
CA ALA A 144 5.30 -3.03 -11.10
C ALA A 144 4.88 -1.56 -11.15
N HIS A 145 3.80 -1.25 -11.87
CA HIS A 145 3.12 0.05 -11.71
C HIS A 145 2.51 0.13 -10.31
N TRP A 146 2.98 1.10 -9.53
CA TRP A 146 2.67 1.29 -8.14
C TRP A 146 1.73 2.49 -7.98
N PHE A 147 0.56 2.26 -7.40
CA PHE A 147 -0.46 3.31 -7.26
C PHE A 147 -1.19 3.20 -5.93
N GLN A 148 -1.77 4.31 -5.48
CA GLN A 148 -2.64 4.36 -4.30
C GLN A 148 -4.10 4.44 -4.76
N PRO A 149 -4.86 3.33 -4.69
CA PRO A 149 -6.23 3.31 -5.16
C PRO A 149 -7.16 4.15 -4.28
N MET A 150 -8.35 4.47 -4.80
CA MET A 150 -9.42 5.12 -4.03
C MET A 150 -9.64 4.43 -2.67
N GLY A 151 -9.70 5.25 -1.62
CA GLY A 151 -9.83 4.81 -0.24
C GLY A 151 -8.49 4.57 0.46
N ALA A 152 -7.35 4.68 -0.24
CA ALA A 152 -6.03 4.64 0.37
C ALA A 152 -5.88 5.69 1.47
N GLY A 153 -6.35 6.92 1.28
CA GLY A 153 -6.26 7.98 2.30
C GLY A 153 -7.11 7.76 3.56
N GLY A 154 -7.97 6.73 3.59
CA GLY A 154 -8.88 6.46 4.72
C GLY A 154 -8.95 4.98 5.03
N VAL A 155 -9.94 4.30 4.44
CA VAL A 155 -10.29 2.90 4.78
C VAL A 155 -9.15 1.89 4.56
N ARG A 156 -8.20 2.19 3.68
CA ARG A 156 -7.02 1.35 3.39
C ARG A 156 -5.71 1.90 3.97
N HIS A 157 -5.75 2.94 4.81
CA HIS A 157 -4.61 3.43 5.62
C HIS A 157 -3.26 3.53 4.88
N GLY A 158 -3.26 4.18 3.71
CA GLY A 158 -2.06 4.43 2.90
C GLY A 158 -1.58 3.25 2.07
N GLN A 159 -2.32 2.13 2.03
CA GLN A 159 -1.95 0.98 1.22
C GLN A 159 -1.91 1.31 -0.27
N ALA A 160 -0.81 0.95 -0.90
CA ALA A 160 -0.66 0.93 -2.33
C ALA A 160 -1.05 -0.44 -2.92
N ALA A 161 -1.30 -0.46 -4.21
CA ALA A 161 -1.54 -1.66 -5.00
C ALA A 161 -0.57 -1.69 -6.19
N CYS A 162 -0.27 -2.90 -6.66
CA CYS A 162 0.54 -3.14 -7.84
C CYS A 162 0.36 -4.59 -8.30
N VAL A 163 0.68 -4.87 -9.56
CA VAL A 163 0.89 -6.21 -10.09
C VAL A 163 2.37 -6.31 -10.46
N GLN A 164 3.05 -7.36 -10.01
CA GLN A 164 4.46 -7.57 -10.29
C GLN A 164 4.62 -8.42 -11.55
N THR A 165 5.32 -7.87 -12.54
CA THR A 165 5.59 -8.50 -13.84
C THR A 165 7.08 -8.78 -13.96
N SER A 166 7.44 -9.99 -14.34
CA SER A 166 8.83 -10.39 -14.55
C SER A 166 9.41 -9.70 -15.80
N MET A 167 10.60 -9.11 -15.68
CA MET A 167 11.38 -8.63 -16.83
C MET A 167 12.08 -9.78 -17.57
N LEU A 168 12.11 -10.99 -16.99
CA LEU A 168 12.77 -12.14 -17.60
C LEU A 168 12.08 -12.54 -18.91
N SER A 169 12.84 -12.49 -20.00
CA SER A 169 12.46 -12.96 -21.33
C SER A 169 13.37 -14.12 -21.76
N PHE A 170 12.87 -14.97 -22.65
CA PHE A 170 13.61 -16.10 -23.19
C PHE A 170 13.78 -15.92 -24.69
N GLY A 171 15.00 -15.60 -25.11
CA GLY A 171 15.32 -15.46 -26.52
C GLY A 171 15.08 -16.76 -27.31
N ALA A 172 14.98 -16.65 -28.63
CA ALA A 172 14.81 -17.80 -29.51
C ALA A 172 15.96 -18.84 -29.41
N ASP A 173 17.14 -18.42 -28.93
CA ASP A 173 18.30 -19.26 -28.64
C ASP A 173 18.23 -19.94 -27.25
N GLY A 174 17.16 -19.70 -26.48
CA GLY A 174 16.95 -20.23 -25.13
C GLY A 174 17.74 -19.51 -24.05
N ARG A 175 18.45 -18.41 -24.34
CA ARG A 175 19.17 -17.64 -23.34
C ARG A 175 18.24 -16.62 -22.67
N PRO A 176 18.26 -16.53 -21.33
CA PRO A 176 17.47 -15.53 -20.62
C PRO A 176 18.08 -14.13 -20.78
N SER A 177 17.22 -13.13 -20.93
CA SER A 177 17.51 -11.71 -20.90
C SER A 177 16.55 -11.00 -19.96
N TYR A 178 16.90 -9.78 -19.52
CA TYR A 178 15.91 -8.87 -18.94
C TYR A 178 15.46 -7.91 -20.05
N GLU A 179 14.15 -7.81 -20.25
CA GLU A 179 13.49 -6.94 -21.21
C GLU A 179 12.51 -6.03 -20.48
N PHE A 180 12.46 -4.77 -20.91
CA PHE A 180 11.57 -3.74 -20.39
C PHE A 180 11.55 -2.61 -21.43
N SER A 181 10.39 -2.38 -22.03
CA SER A 181 10.18 -1.48 -23.16
C SER A 181 9.51 -0.16 -22.76
N ALA A 182 9.42 0.79 -23.68
CA ALA A 182 8.61 2.00 -23.48
C ALA A 182 7.14 1.65 -23.17
N ASP A 183 6.57 0.63 -23.80
CA ASP A 183 5.17 0.23 -23.59
C ASP A 183 4.96 -0.27 -22.15
N ASP A 184 5.89 -1.11 -21.65
CA ASP A 184 5.92 -1.58 -20.26
C ASP A 184 6.09 -0.44 -19.25
N LEU A 185 6.82 0.62 -19.63
CA LEU A 185 7.04 1.78 -18.77
C LEU A 185 5.82 2.69 -18.72
N LEU A 186 5.36 3.12 -19.88
CA LEU A 186 4.37 4.19 -20.02
C LEU A 186 2.98 3.73 -19.58
N THR A 187 2.62 2.48 -19.88
CA THR A 187 1.27 1.97 -19.65
C THR A 187 1.27 0.64 -18.91
N GLY A 188 0.19 0.37 -18.20
CA GLY A 188 -0.07 -0.92 -17.60
C GLY A 188 -1.56 -1.21 -17.58
N GLU A 189 -1.91 -2.49 -17.47
CA GLU A 189 -3.30 -2.93 -17.32
C GLU A 189 -3.44 -3.75 -16.03
N THR A 190 -4.52 -3.50 -15.29
CA THR A 190 -4.87 -4.29 -14.11
C THR A 190 -6.39 -4.37 -13.93
N ASP A 191 -6.83 -5.21 -12.99
CA ASP A 191 -8.25 -5.37 -12.70
C ASP A 191 -8.79 -4.19 -11.87
N GLY A 192 -9.71 -3.42 -12.48
CA GLY A 192 -10.46 -2.34 -11.86
C GLY A 192 -11.78 -2.76 -11.20
N SER A 193 -12.16 -4.05 -11.29
CA SER A 193 -13.47 -4.55 -10.87
C SER A 193 -13.71 -4.46 -9.36
N SER A 194 -12.65 -4.61 -8.58
CA SER A 194 -12.70 -4.64 -7.11
C SER A 194 -12.72 -3.25 -6.47
N TYR A 195 -12.60 -2.18 -7.27
CA TYR A 195 -12.59 -0.82 -6.77
C TYR A 195 -14.00 -0.20 -6.80
N PRO A 196 -14.31 0.73 -5.86
CA PRO A 196 -15.61 1.37 -5.79
C PRO A 196 -16.03 1.95 -7.15
N ASN A 197 -17.27 1.64 -7.54
CA ASN A 197 -17.82 2.07 -8.83
C ASN A 197 -19.27 2.55 -8.75
N GLY A 198 -19.85 2.59 -7.54
CA GLY A 198 -21.24 3.00 -7.32
C GLY A 198 -22.30 2.13 -8.00
N GLY A 199 -21.94 0.90 -8.44
CA GLY A 199 -22.81 0.02 -9.22
C GLY A 199 -22.90 0.37 -10.71
N MET A 200 -22.07 1.30 -11.20
CA MET A 200 -22.16 1.86 -12.56
C MET A 200 -21.35 1.08 -13.60
N ARG A 201 -20.44 0.19 -13.19
CA ARG A 201 -19.58 -0.59 -14.11
C ARG A 201 -20.03 -2.05 -14.16
N ALA A 202 -20.19 -2.57 -15.38
CA ALA A 202 -20.36 -3.99 -15.61
C ALA A 202 -18.98 -4.68 -15.59
N THR A 203 -18.92 -5.95 -15.20
CA THR A 203 -17.64 -6.68 -15.06
C THR A 203 -16.81 -6.72 -16.34
N HIS A 204 -17.44 -6.69 -17.52
CA HIS A 204 -16.73 -6.69 -18.81
C HIS A 204 -16.09 -5.33 -19.17
N THR A 205 -16.44 -4.24 -18.48
CA THR A 205 -15.79 -2.92 -18.60
C THR A 205 -14.97 -2.58 -17.35
N ALA A 206 -14.55 -3.61 -16.61
CA ALA A 206 -13.83 -3.44 -15.36
C ALA A 206 -12.30 -3.33 -15.53
N GLY A 207 -11.78 -3.33 -16.76
CA GLY A 207 -10.37 -3.03 -17.02
C GLY A 207 -9.99 -1.68 -16.42
N GLY A 208 -8.85 -1.66 -15.74
CA GLY A 208 -8.22 -0.47 -15.21
C GLY A 208 -6.86 -0.26 -15.86
N TYR A 209 -6.58 0.98 -16.20
CA TYR A 209 -5.37 1.36 -16.93
C TYR A 209 -4.48 2.18 -16.03
N LEU A 210 -3.19 1.88 -16.11
CA LEU A 210 -2.13 2.55 -15.39
C LEU A 210 -1.37 3.41 -16.38
N ALA A 211 -1.09 4.65 -15.98
CA ALA A 211 -0.23 5.56 -16.73
C ALA A 211 0.88 6.03 -15.80
N VAL A 212 2.12 6.02 -16.27
CA VAL A 212 3.26 6.50 -15.48
C VAL A 212 3.03 7.92 -14.96
N ASP A 213 3.43 8.19 -13.72
CA ASP A 213 3.52 9.53 -13.15
C ASP A 213 4.97 10.03 -13.24
N PRO A 214 5.35 10.81 -14.27
CA PRO A 214 6.75 11.22 -14.43
C PRO A 214 7.22 12.20 -13.36
N LEU A 215 6.30 12.80 -12.58
CA LEU A 215 6.66 13.69 -11.48
C LEU A 215 7.17 12.92 -10.24
N SER A 216 6.97 11.60 -10.19
CA SER A 216 7.44 10.74 -9.11
C SER A 216 8.44 9.72 -9.66
N PRO A 217 9.70 9.71 -9.19
CA PRO A 217 10.72 8.84 -9.75
C PRO A 217 10.45 7.35 -9.41
N PRO A 218 10.76 6.42 -10.32
CA PRO A 218 10.79 4.99 -10.01
C PRO A 218 11.78 4.67 -8.89
N PHE A 219 11.48 3.62 -8.13
CA PHE A 219 12.33 3.16 -7.03
C PHE A 219 12.40 1.63 -7.00
N VAL A 220 13.51 1.08 -6.50
CA VAL A 220 13.67 -0.36 -6.32
C VAL A 220 13.51 -0.71 -4.84
N LEU A 221 12.70 -1.74 -4.56
CA LEU A 221 12.59 -2.32 -3.23
C LEU A 221 12.57 -3.85 -3.34
N GLY A 222 13.57 -4.50 -2.74
CA GLY A 222 13.77 -5.94 -2.93
C GLY A 222 14.20 -6.24 -4.36
N ASP A 223 13.48 -7.13 -5.03
CA ASP A 223 13.72 -7.58 -6.41
C ASP A 223 12.76 -6.94 -7.42
N VAL A 224 12.09 -5.84 -7.05
CA VAL A 224 11.08 -5.18 -7.88
C VAL A 224 11.38 -3.70 -8.07
N MET A 225 11.32 -3.24 -9.32
CA MET A 225 11.25 -1.82 -9.68
C MET A 225 9.78 -1.35 -9.65
N PHE A 226 9.49 -0.41 -8.77
CA PHE A 226 8.17 0.21 -8.66
C PHE A 226 8.13 1.50 -9.47
N ILE A 227 7.15 1.58 -10.38
CA ILE A 227 6.91 2.73 -11.26
C ILE A 227 5.68 3.46 -10.73
N PRO A 228 5.81 4.65 -10.11
CA PRO A 228 4.65 5.43 -9.69
C PRO A 228 3.68 5.66 -10.85
N ALA A 229 2.41 5.39 -10.63
CA ALA A 229 1.40 5.45 -11.68
C ALA A 229 0.09 6.06 -11.20
N ALA A 230 -0.62 6.68 -12.14
CA ALA A 230 -2.03 7.03 -12.03
C ALA A 230 -2.89 5.83 -12.45
N PHE A 231 -4.00 5.59 -11.75
CA PHE A 231 -4.93 4.51 -12.04
C PHE A 231 -6.30 5.03 -12.47
N ILE A 232 -6.72 4.65 -13.68
CA ILE A 232 -7.95 5.13 -14.31
C ILE A 232 -8.83 3.97 -14.79
N ALA A 233 -10.14 4.16 -14.73
CA ALA A 233 -11.10 3.24 -15.31
C ALA A 233 -11.08 3.31 -16.84
N TYR A 234 -11.62 2.28 -17.49
CA TYR A 234 -11.92 2.28 -18.94
C TYR A 234 -12.64 3.54 -19.45
N THR A 235 -13.48 4.17 -18.62
CA THR A 235 -14.22 5.40 -18.96
C THR A 235 -13.45 6.70 -18.72
N GLY A 236 -12.17 6.61 -18.32
CA GLY A 236 -11.30 7.76 -18.00
C GLY A 236 -11.50 8.35 -16.60
N GLN A 237 -12.32 7.72 -15.76
CA GLN A 237 -12.51 8.14 -14.37
C GLN A 237 -11.31 7.73 -13.51
N ALA A 238 -10.87 8.62 -12.61
CA ALA A 238 -9.82 8.29 -11.65
C ALA A 238 -10.29 7.19 -10.67
N LEU A 239 -9.44 6.20 -10.46
CA LEU A 239 -9.59 5.11 -9.48
C LEU A 239 -8.47 5.14 -8.43
N ASP A 240 -7.71 6.22 -8.37
CA ASP A 240 -6.64 6.48 -7.41
C ASP A 240 -6.90 7.75 -6.57
N GLU A 241 -5.97 8.00 -5.64
CA GLU A 241 -5.87 9.26 -4.89
C GLU A 241 -4.91 10.25 -5.57
N LYS A 242 -4.02 9.77 -6.45
CA LYS A 242 -2.96 10.56 -7.08
C LYS A 242 -3.49 11.51 -8.16
N THR A 243 -4.40 11.04 -9.01
CA THR A 243 -4.98 11.86 -10.09
C THR A 243 -5.76 13.06 -9.55
N PRO A 244 -6.65 12.91 -8.54
CA PRO A 244 -7.30 14.06 -7.91
C PRO A 244 -6.31 15.04 -7.25
N LEU A 245 -5.23 14.54 -6.64
CA LEU A 245 -4.20 15.38 -6.04
C LEU A 245 -3.50 16.25 -7.09
N HIS A 246 -3.07 15.66 -8.21
CA HIS A 246 -2.44 16.40 -9.31
C HIS A 246 -3.35 17.50 -9.86
N ARG A 247 -4.62 17.19 -10.11
CA ARG A 247 -5.62 18.18 -10.56
C ARG A 247 -5.81 19.31 -9.55
N SER A 248 -5.78 18.99 -8.25
CA SER A 248 -5.88 20.00 -7.19
C SER A 248 -4.64 20.89 -7.13
N ALA A 249 -3.45 20.32 -7.34
CA ALA A 249 -2.19 21.07 -7.32
C ALA A 249 -2.11 22.03 -8.52
N GLU A 250 -2.51 21.57 -9.72
CA GLU A 250 -2.59 22.39 -10.93
C GLU A 250 -3.57 23.55 -10.75
N ALA A 251 -4.80 23.29 -10.29
CA ALA A 251 -5.79 24.33 -10.05
C ALA A 251 -5.32 25.38 -9.02
N LEU A 252 -4.59 24.95 -7.99
CA LEU A 252 -4.00 25.85 -6.99
C LEU A 252 -2.88 26.69 -7.61
N SER A 253 -2.02 26.09 -8.44
CA SER A 253 -0.97 26.78 -9.17
C SER A 253 -1.55 27.86 -10.08
N ASP A 254 -2.56 27.53 -10.89
CA ASP A 254 -3.18 28.46 -11.84
C ASP A 254 -3.81 29.68 -11.14
N GLN A 255 -4.68 29.42 -10.15
CA GLN A 255 -5.39 30.49 -9.46
C GLN A 255 -4.46 31.30 -8.56
N GLY A 256 -3.50 30.66 -7.91
CA GLY A 256 -2.53 31.33 -7.08
C GLY A 256 -1.58 32.21 -7.91
N THR A 257 -1.11 31.72 -9.05
CA THR A 257 -0.29 32.49 -10.00
C THR A 257 -1.03 33.71 -10.51
N ARG A 258 -2.30 33.56 -10.91
CA ARG A 258 -3.17 34.68 -11.29
C ARG A 258 -3.31 35.72 -10.18
N LEU A 259 -3.54 35.29 -8.93
CA LEU A 259 -3.68 36.19 -7.80
C LEU A 259 -2.39 36.95 -7.51
N LEU A 260 -1.25 36.26 -7.46
CA LEU A 260 0.05 36.87 -7.17
C LEU A 260 0.42 37.92 -8.22
N ASN A 261 0.20 37.63 -9.50
CA ASN A 261 0.44 38.59 -10.58
C ASN A 261 -0.45 39.84 -10.45
N LEU A 262 -1.73 39.69 -10.05
CA LEU A 262 -2.61 40.84 -9.77
C LEU A 262 -2.17 41.68 -8.56
N LEU A 263 -1.43 41.07 -7.62
CA LEU A 263 -0.84 41.75 -6.47
C LEU A 263 0.53 42.38 -6.79
N GLY A 264 1.00 42.28 -8.04
CA GLY A 264 2.29 42.81 -8.47
C GLY A 264 3.49 41.92 -8.12
N VAL A 265 3.26 40.64 -7.82
CA VAL A 265 4.32 39.63 -7.63
C VAL A 265 4.42 38.79 -8.89
N GLU A 266 5.48 38.98 -9.66
CA GLU A 266 5.74 38.16 -10.86
C GLU A 266 5.93 36.69 -10.45
N CYS A 267 5.05 35.84 -10.96
CA CYS A 267 5.02 34.41 -10.67
C CYS A 267 4.60 33.63 -11.93
N THR A 268 5.25 32.50 -12.17
CA THR A 268 4.96 31.59 -13.30
C THR A 268 4.32 30.27 -12.86
N GLY A 269 4.27 30.00 -11.56
CA GLY A 269 3.69 28.78 -11.00
C GLY A 269 3.84 28.72 -9.48
N ILE A 270 2.98 27.93 -8.82
CA ILE A 270 3.07 27.68 -7.37
C ILE A 270 3.17 26.19 -7.13
N VAL A 271 4.12 25.81 -6.28
CA VAL A 271 4.30 24.44 -5.81
C VAL A 271 3.96 24.36 -4.33
N ALA A 272 3.16 23.37 -3.96
CA ALA A 272 2.87 23.06 -2.57
C ALA A 272 4.01 22.22 -1.96
N ASN A 273 4.61 22.71 -0.88
CA ASN A 273 5.57 21.95 -0.09
C ASN A 273 4.85 21.29 1.10
N ILE A 274 5.13 20.01 1.35
CA ILE A 274 4.56 19.25 2.46
C ILE A 274 5.66 18.67 3.35
N GLY A 275 5.53 18.88 4.66
CA GLY A 275 6.36 18.24 5.69
C GLY A 275 5.48 17.33 6.53
N LEU A 276 5.65 16.02 6.39
CA LEU A 276 4.87 15.03 7.12
C LEU A 276 5.53 14.68 8.45
N GLU A 277 4.73 14.63 9.52
CA GLU A 277 5.12 14.12 10.84
C GLU A 277 4.34 12.83 11.09
N GLN A 278 4.98 11.67 10.90
CA GLN A 278 4.33 10.37 10.98
C GLN A 278 4.49 9.75 12.38
N GLU A 279 3.38 9.58 13.07
CA GLU A 279 3.30 8.82 14.34
C GLU A 279 2.94 7.36 14.09
N ILE A 280 3.50 6.45 14.88
CA ILE A 280 3.23 5.00 14.81
C ILE A 280 3.28 4.36 16.20
N PHE A 281 2.55 3.27 16.38
CA PHE A 281 2.66 2.36 17.52
C PHE A 281 3.43 1.10 17.13
N LEU A 282 4.31 0.62 18.01
CA LEU A 282 5.06 -0.62 17.81
C LEU A 282 4.62 -1.70 18.80
N VAL A 283 3.95 -2.73 18.29
CA VAL A 283 3.46 -3.85 19.09
C VAL A 283 4.36 -5.08 18.86
N PRO A 284 4.82 -5.78 19.91
CA PRO A 284 5.53 -7.05 19.75
C PRO A 284 4.71 -8.04 18.91
N ARG A 285 5.36 -8.68 17.95
CA ARG A 285 4.70 -9.54 16.95
C ARG A 285 3.85 -10.65 17.58
N ASP A 286 4.36 -11.30 18.62
CA ASP A 286 3.63 -12.37 19.32
C ASP A 286 2.35 -11.84 19.99
N ALA A 287 2.40 -10.65 20.59
CA ALA A 287 1.22 -10.00 21.17
C ALA A 287 0.20 -9.61 20.08
N TYR A 288 0.67 -9.07 18.95
CA TYR A 288 -0.19 -8.74 17.81
C TYR A 288 -0.97 -9.96 17.29
N TYR A 289 -0.32 -11.12 17.18
CA TYR A 289 -1.00 -12.34 16.72
C TYR A 289 -2.07 -12.87 17.67
N THR A 290 -1.98 -12.55 18.97
CA THR A 290 -3.05 -12.86 19.94
C THR A 290 -4.24 -11.90 19.87
N ARG A 291 -4.19 -10.87 19.01
CA ARG A 291 -5.19 -9.80 18.90
C ARG A 291 -5.81 -9.75 17.50
N PRO A 292 -6.86 -10.55 17.24
CA PRO A 292 -7.57 -10.52 15.96
C PRO A 292 -8.15 -9.14 15.61
N ASP A 293 -8.53 -8.34 16.61
CA ASP A 293 -9.04 -7.00 16.42
C ASP A 293 -7.99 -6.02 15.87
N LEU A 294 -6.75 -6.08 16.36
CA LEU A 294 -5.62 -5.37 15.75
C LEU A 294 -5.37 -5.85 14.32
N GLN A 295 -5.48 -7.15 14.05
CA GLN A 295 -5.21 -7.73 12.73
C GLN A 295 -6.24 -7.32 11.67
N PHE A 296 -7.52 -7.29 12.03
CA PHE A 296 -8.59 -7.02 11.06
C PHE A 296 -8.98 -5.55 10.99
N VAL A 297 -8.83 -4.79 12.08
CA VAL A 297 -9.37 -3.42 12.19
C VAL A 297 -8.27 -2.40 12.48
N GLY A 298 -7.02 -2.82 12.67
CA GLY A 298 -5.88 -1.92 12.94
C GLY A 298 -5.94 -1.24 14.31
N ARG A 299 -6.89 -1.60 15.18
CA ARG A 299 -7.09 -1.02 16.51
C ARG A 299 -7.70 -2.02 17.48
N THR A 300 -7.49 -1.81 18.78
CA THR A 300 -8.11 -2.63 19.83
C THR A 300 -9.60 -2.30 19.94
N LEU A 301 -10.48 -3.31 19.82
CA LEU A 301 -11.94 -3.16 20.01
C LEU A 301 -12.35 -3.31 21.47
N ILE A 302 -11.61 -4.11 22.22
CA ILE A 302 -11.79 -4.35 23.64
C ILE A 302 -10.43 -4.28 24.34
N GLY A 303 -10.45 -3.91 25.62
CA GLY A 303 -9.24 -3.85 26.42
C GLY A 303 -9.41 -2.96 27.63
N LYS A 304 -8.58 -3.18 28.64
CA LYS A 304 -8.44 -2.26 29.75
C LYS A 304 -7.61 -1.06 29.29
N THR A 305 -8.01 0.14 29.68
CA THR A 305 -7.22 1.37 29.52
C THR A 305 -5.81 1.16 30.09
N PRO A 306 -4.75 1.70 29.46
CA PRO A 306 -3.40 1.58 30.00
C PRO A 306 -3.33 2.15 31.42
N ALA A 307 -2.44 1.57 32.24
CA ALA A 307 -2.26 2.01 33.63
C ALA A 307 -1.72 3.44 33.75
N ARG A 308 -1.09 3.95 32.67
CA ARG A 308 -0.68 5.34 32.49
C ARG A 308 -1.16 5.81 31.13
N GLY A 309 -1.91 6.91 31.10
CA GLY A 309 -2.34 7.57 29.88
C GLY A 309 -1.36 8.68 29.48
N GLN A 310 -1.89 9.73 28.86
CA GLN A 310 -1.10 10.85 28.36
C GLN A 310 -0.89 11.96 29.41
N GLU A 311 -1.34 11.77 30.65
CA GLU A 311 -1.58 12.87 31.59
C GLU A 311 -0.30 13.51 32.16
N MET A 312 0.79 12.74 32.26
CA MET A 312 2.01 13.18 32.97
C MET A 312 3.20 13.47 32.04
N CYS A 313 3.04 13.31 30.71
CA CYS A 313 4.09 13.52 29.69
C CYS A 313 5.43 12.80 29.97
N ASP A 314 5.42 11.78 30.83
CA ASP A 314 6.59 11.09 31.37
C ASP A 314 7.32 10.21 30.34
N HIS A 315 6.70 10.01 29.17
CA HIS A 315 7.25 9.25 28.05
C HIS A 315 7.64 10.11 26.84
N TYR A 316 7.18 11.36 26.80
CA TYR A 316 7.43 12.25 25.67
C TYR A 316 8.91 12.60 25.56
N MET A 317 9.50 12.38 24.39
CA MET A 317 10.93 12.59 24.13
C MET A 317 11.86 11.86 25.11
N ALA A 318 11.36 10.88 25.86
CA ALA A 318 12.19 10.06 26.72
C ALA A 318 13.22 9.29 25.86
N PRO A 319 14.41 8.99 26.41
CA PRO A 319 15.43 8.26 25.68
C PRO A 319 14.88 6.97 25.05
N LEU A 320 15.16 6.79 23.76
CA LEU A 320 14.90 5.53 23.08
C LEU A 320 15.82 4.47 23.68
N THR A 321 15.25 3.54 24.44
CA THR A 321 16.03 2.51 25.11
C THR A 321 16.52 1.46 24.12
N SER A 322 17.79 1.05 24.26
CA SER A 322 18.34 -0.13 23.58
C SER A 322 17.93 -1.45 24.24
N SER A 323 17.27 -1.40 25.41
CA SER A 323 16.79 -2.59 26.12
C SER A 323 15.60 -3.27 25.42
N THR A 324 15.00 -2.62 24.42
CA THR A 324 13.96 -3.20 23.55
C THR A 324 14.39 -3.10 22.09
N ALA A 325 13.76 -3.90 21.22
CA ALA A 325 14.01 -3.88 19.78
C ALA A 325 13.52 -2.60 19.08
N VAL A 326 12.91 -1.64 19.80
CA VAL A 326 12.32 -0.42 19.22
C VAL A 326 13.38 0.46 18.57
N LEU A 327 14.49 0.75 19.26
CA LEU A 327 15.54 1.59 18.70
C LEU A 327 16.13 0.97 17.43
N GLN A 328 16.39 -0.33 17.44
CA GLN A 328 16.92 -1.07 16.27
C GLN A 328 15.93 -1.05 15.11
N CYS A 329 14.63 -1.24 15.38
CA CYS A 329 13.58 -1.15 14.38
C CYS A 329 13.52 0.26 13.74
N MET A 330 13.57 1.32 14.55
CA MET A 330 13.60 2.70 14.05
C MET A 330 14.87 3.01 13.25
N GLN A 331 16.02 2.43 13.61
CA GLN A 331 17.26 2.55 12.84
C GLN A 331 17.15 1.83 11.50
N ALA A 332 16.59 0.63 11.47
CA ALA A 332 16.36 -0.12 10.23
C ALA A 332 15.41 0.63 9.28
N ILE A 333 14.26 1.10 9.78
CA ILE A 333 13.32 1.93 9.00
C ILE A 333 14.03 3.13 8.40
N GLN A 334 14.81 3.85 9.21
CA GLN A 334 15.54 5.02 8.75
C GLN A 334 16.55 4.70 7.63
N GLN A 335 17.30 3.61 7.76
CA GLN A 335 18.23 3.19 6.73
C GLN A 335 17.52 2.84 5.42
N GLU A 336 16.43 2.08 5.48
CA GLU A 336 15.65 1.73 4.28
C GLU A 336 15.04 2.98 3.64
N CYS A 337 14.50 3.91 4.43
CA CYS A 337 14.01 5.19 3.93
C CYS A 337 15.10 5.97 3.20
N TYR A 338 16.32 6.05 3.73
CA TYR A 338 17.41 6.75 3.06
C TYR A 338 17.83 6.08 1.76
N LYS A 339 17.89 4.76 1.70
CA LYS A 339 18.16 4.00 0.46
C LYS A 339 17.19 4.36 -0.66
N VAL A 340 15.91 4.51 -0.32
CA VAL A 340 14.84 4.94 -1.26
C VAL A 340 14.61 6.46 -1.25
N GLY A 341 15.61 7.25 -0.82
CA GLY A 341 15.62 8.71 -0.98
C GLY A 341 14.62 9.49 -0.12
N ILE A 342 14.03 8.89 0.91
CA ILE A 342 13.12 9.56 1.85
C ILE A 342 13.95 10.28 2.93
N PRO A 343 13.93 11.62 3.01
CA PRO A 343 14.83 12.40 3.86
C PRO A 343 14.33 12.54 5.30
N LEU A 344 14.19 11.43 6.04
CA LEU A 344 13.80 11.48 7.45
C LEU A 344 14.76 12.37 8.26
N LYS A 345 14.20 13.37 8.97
CA LYS A 345 14.96 14.36 9.74
C LYS A 345 14.97 14.09 11.24
N THR A 346 13.83 13.70 11.79
CA THR A 346 13.63 13.59 13.24
C THR A 346 13.00 12.25 13.58
N ARG A 347 13.33 11.73 14.76
CA ARG A 347 12.65 10.61 15.40
C ARG A 347 12.65 10.81 16.91
N HIS A 348 11.54 10.55 17.57
CA HIS A 348 11.42 10.60 19.02
C HIS A 348 10.32 9.67 19.51
N ARG A 349 10.22 9.50 20.82
CA ARG A 349 9.07 8.87 21.46
C ARG A 349 7.95 9.88 21.63
N GLU A 350 6.73 9.40 21.43
CA GLU A 350 5.53 10.19 21.64
C GLU A 350 4.94 9.99 23.03
N VAL A 351 3.93 10.79 23.39
CA VAL A 351 3.33 10.80 24.73
C VAL A 351 2.72 9.44 25.08
N ALA A 352 2.10 8.76 24.10
CA ALA A 352 1.42 7.50 24.34
C ALA A 352 2.41 6.32 24.51
N PRO A 353 2.16 5.40 25.46
CA PRO A 353 2.92 4.16 25.53
C PRO A 353 2.58 3.23 24.36
N ASN A 354 3.57 2.43 23.94
CA ASN A 354 3.41 1.38 22.92
C ASN A 354 2.66 0.16 23.45
#